data_AF-A0A353D464-F1
#
_entry.id   AF-A0A353D464-F1
#
_cell.length_a   1.000
_cell.length_b   1.000
_cell.length_c   1.000
_cell.angle_alpha   90.00
_cell.angle_beta   90.00
_cell.angle_gamma   90.00
#
_symmetry.space_group_name_H-M   'P 1'
#
loop_
_entity.id
_entity.type
_entity.pdbx_description
1 polymer ?
#
loop_
_entity_poly.entity_id
_entity_poly.type
_entity_poly.pdbx_seq_one_letter_code
_entity_poly.pdbx_strand_id
1 'polypeptide(L)' 'MAINLDDVMRIGSVLDRFGITRTTLYRWIKLRGFPAGRHLAGSPNSKAFWLKPEVEEWLDENLL' A
#
# COMPACT_ATOMS: atom_id res chain seq x y z
N MET A 1 1.07 -20.66 2.78
CA MET A 1 0.50 -19.49 3.48
C MET A 1 -0.49 -18.85 2.52
N ALA A 2 -1.79 -19.02 2.74
CA ALA A 2 -2.83 -18.45 1.88
C ALA A 2 -2.91 -16.95 2.15
N ILE A 3 -2.85 -16.12 1.12
CA ILE A 3 -3.09 -14.69 1.26
C ILE A 3 -4.61 -14.53 1.44
N ASN A 4 -5.06 -14.11 2.63
CA ASN A 4 -6.46 -13.79 2.84
C ASN A 4 -6.82 -12.55 2.02
N LEU A 5 -7.97 -12.56 1.34
CA LEU A 5 -8.40 -11.43 0.54
C LEU A 5 -8.64 -10.17 1.40
N ASP A 6 -8.90 -10.35 2.70
CA ASP A 6 -9.00 -9.28 3.70
C ASP A 6 -7.68 -8.54 3.96
N ASP A 7 -6.55 -9.12 3.52
CA ASP A 7 -5.21 -8.53 3.66
C ASP A 7 -4.81 -7.68 2.45
N VAL A 8 -5.74 -7.37 1.54
CA VAL A 8 -5.45 -6.59 0.33
C VAL A 8 -6.11 -5.21 0.38
N MET A 9 -5.29 -4.16 0.31
CA MET A 9 -5.74 -2.77 0.27
C MET A 9 -5.65 -2.20 -1.14
N ARG A 10 -6.68 -1.49 -1.58
CA ARG A 10 -6.62 -0.64 -2.77
C ARG A 10 -6.08 0.73 -2.40
N ILE A 11 -5.66 1.51 -3.40
CA ILE A 11 -5.10 2.84 -3.17
C ILE A 11 -6.01 3.70 -2.29
N GLY A 12 -7.33 3.71 -2.51
CA GLY A 12 -8.28 4.48 -1.69
C GLY A 12 -8.17 4.12 -0.21
N SER A 13 -8.21 2.83 0.12
CA SER A 13 -8.06 2.34 1.50
C SER A 13 -6.73 2.75 2.13
N VAL A 14 -5.64 2.77 1.36
CA VAL A 14 -4.33 3.23 1.85
C VAL A 14 -4.39 4.74 2.15
N LEU A 15 -4.94 5.55 1.25
CA LEU A 15 -5.07 6.99 1.46
C LEU A 15 -5.91 7.31 2.70
N ASP A 16 -7.05 6.64 2.85
CA ASP A 16 -7.96 6.83 3.98
C ASP A 16 -7.30 6.39 5.30
N ARG A 17 -6.55 5.27 5.30
CA ARG A 17 -5.86 4.75 6.49
C ARG A 17 -4.85 5.73 7.08
N PHE A 18 -4.13 6.47 6.23
CA PHE A 18 -3.12 7.46 6.67
C PHE A 18 -3.63 8.90 6.64
N GLY A 19 -4.83 9.15 6.10
CA GLY A 19 -5.35 10.51 5.90
C GLY A 19 -4.51 11.34 4.92
N ILE A 20 -3.95 10.72 3.87
CA ILE A 20 -3.02 11.37 2.94
C ILE A 20 -3.55 11.45 1.51
N THR A 21 -2.91 12.27 0.68
CA THR A 21 -3.19 12.35 -0.76
C THR A 21 -2.36 11.35 -1.56
N ARG A 22 -2.78 11.08 -2.81
CA ARG A 22 -1.99 10.25 -3.76
C ARG A 22 -0.58 10.79 -3.97
N THR A 23 -0.42 12.11 -4.06
CA THR A 23 0.90 12.74 -4.23
C THR A 23 1.80 12.46 -3.03
N THR A 24 1.25 12.52 -1.81
CA THR A 24 1.97 12.17 -0.58
C THR A 24 2.35 10.69 -0.57
N LEU A 25 1.42 9.79 -0.93
CA LEU A 25 1.70 8.36 -1.03
C LEU A 25 2.87 8.06 -1.98
N TYR A 26 2.85 8.59 -3.20
CA TYR A 26 3.94 8.37 -4.15
C TYR A 26 5.27 9.00 -3.69
N ARG A 27 5.23 10.12 -2.98
CA ARG A 27 6.42 10.69 -2.32
C ARG A 27 6.96 9.76 -1.24
N TRP A 28 6.11 9.16 -0.42
CA TRP A 28 6.53 8.21 0.60
C TRP A 28 7.15 6.95 -0.01
N ILE A 29 6.57 6.43 -1.09
CA ILE A 29 7.16 5.30 -1.84
C ILE A 29 8.56 5.65 -2.33
N LYS A 30 8.73 6.85 -2.89
CA LYS A 30 10.02 7.28 -3.47
C LYS A 30 11.06 7.67 -2.42
N LEU A 31 10.66 8.28 -1.31
CA LEU A 31 11.56 8.99 -0.40
C LEU A 31 11.61 8.43 1.02
N ARG A 32 10.61 7.65 1.44
CA ARG A 32 10.48 7.14 2.80
C ARG A 32 10.41 5.62 2.89
N GLY A 33 10.67 4.92 1.78
CA GLY A 33 10.65 3.46 1.75
C GLY A 33 9.26 2.84 1.97
N PHE A 34 8.18 3.60 1.74
CA PHE A 34 6.83 3.05 1.86
C PHE A 34 6.62 1.91 0.84
N PRO A 35 5.91 0.82 1.20
CA PRO A 35 5.69 -0.31 0.31
C PRO A 35 5.13 0.10 -1.06
N ALA A 36 5.76 -0.39 -2.13
CA ALA A 36 5.29 -0.13 -3.49
C ALA A 36 4.01 -0.94 -3.79
N GLY A 37 3.08 -0.32 -4.53
CA GLY A 37 1.86 -1.00 -4.96
C GLY A 37 2.17 -2.13 -5.95
N ARG A 38 1.58 -3.29 -5.72
CA ARG A 38 1.67 -4.46 -6.61
C ARG A 38 0.55 -4.45 -7.65
N HIS A 39 0.81 -5.08 -8.79
CA HIS A 39 -0.17 -5.31 -9.85
C HIS A 39 -0.42 -6.82 -9.98
N LEU A 40 -1.61 -7.20 -10.48
CA LEU A 40 -1.88 -8.61 -10.75
C LEU A 40 -1.03 -9.07 -11.94
N ALA A 41 -0.30 -10.17 -11.75
CA ALA A 41 0.53 -10.75 -12.81
C ALA A 41 -0.33 -11.06 -14.04
N GLY A 42 0.14 -10.69 -15.22
CA GLY A 42 -0.58 -10.88 -16.48
C GLY A 42 -1.65 -9.82 -16.79
N SER A 43 -1.84 -8.81 -15.94
CA SER A 43 -2.76 -7.70 -16.21
C SER A 43 -2.05 -6.34 -16.03
N PRO A 44 -1.39 -5.83 -17.10
CA PRO A 44 -0.65 -4.56 -17.05
C PRO A 44 -1.52 -3.36 -16.66
N ASN A 45 -2.83 -3.43 -16.92
CA ASN A 45 -3.80 -2.38 -16.61
C ASN A 45 -4.52 -2.60 -15.26
N SER A 46 -4.13 -3.63 -14.50
CA SER A 46 -4.74 -3.88 -13.19
C SER A 46 -4.45 -2.73 -12.23
N LYS A 47 -5.43 -2.39 -11.38
CA LYS A 47 -5.25 -1.38 -10.34
C LYS A 47 -4.25 -1.88 -9.30
N ALA A 48 -3.36 -0.98 -8.89
CA ALA A 48 -2.39 -1.26 -7.83
C ALA A 48 -3.08 -1.68 -6.52
N PHE A 49 -2.43 -2.57 -5.78
CA PHE A 49 -2.84 -3.00 -4.46
C PHE A 49 -1.65 -3.13 -3.50
N TRP A 50 -1.93 -3.09 -2.22
CA TRP A 50 -0.96 -3.24 -1.14
C TRP A 50 -1.39 -4.39 -0.25
N LEU A 51 -0.42 -5.03 0.39
CA LEU A 51 -0.72 -5.98 1.45
C LEU A 51 -0.85 -5.21 2.77
N LYS A 52 -1.97 -5.42 3.45
CA LYS A 52 -2.27 -4.78 4.73
C LYS A 52 -1.16 -5.00 5.77
N PRO A 53 -0.61 -6.22 5.96
CA PRO A 53 0.47 -6.42 6.93
C PRO A 53 1.69 -5.53 6.69
N GLU A 54 2.12 -5.38 5.43
CA GLU A 54 3.29 -4.53 5.08
C GLU A 54 3.02 -3.04 5.31
N VAL A 55 1.77 -2.62 5.07
CA VAL A 55 1.34 -1.24 5.29
C VAL A 55 1.30 -0.91 6.78
N GLU A 56 0.80 -1.83 7.61
CA GLU A 56 0.75 -1.66 9.06
C GLU A 56 2.14 -1.79 9.69
N GLU A 57 2.99 -2.71 9.21
CA GLU A 57 4.39 -2.81 9.67
C GLU A 57 5.17 -1.51 9.42
N TRP A 58 5.03 -0.92 8.22
CA TRP A 58 5.65 0.36 7.94
C TRP A 58 5.11 1.50 8.82
N LEU A 59 3.81 1.46 9.15
CA LEU A 59 3.19 2.43 10.07
C LEU A 59 3.83 2.32 11.46
N ASP A 60 3.97 1.12 11.99
CA ASP A 60 4.56 0.87 13.31
C ASP A 60 6.04 1.30 13.37
N GLU A 61 6.79 1.15 12.28
CA GLU A 61 8.21 1.53 12.23
C GLU A 61 8.48 3.03 12.03
N ASN A 62 7.53 3.80 11.47
CA ASN A 62 7.79 5.16 10.97
C ASN A 62 6.89 6.26 11.56
N LEU A 63 5.82 5.91 12.27
CA LEU A 63 4.81 6.86 12.74
C LEU A 63 4.42 6.69 14.23
N LEU A 64 5.05 5.75 14.95
CA LEU A 64 5.02 5.57 16.41
C LEU A 64 6.45 5.59 16.97
#